data_AF-A0A5C8B955-F1
#
_entry.id   AF-A0A5C8B955-F1
#
_cell.length_a   1.000
_cell.length_b   1.000
_cell.length_c   1.000
_cell.angle_alpha   90.00
_cell.angle_beta   90.00
_cell.angle_gamma   90.00
#
_symmetry.space_group_name_H-M   'P 1'
#
loop_
_entity.id
_entity.type
_entity.pdbx_description
1 polymer ?
#
loop_
_entity_poly.entity_id
_entity_poly.type
_entity_poly.pdbx_seq_one_letter_code
_entity_poly.pdbx_strand_id
1 'polypeptide(L)'
;MQTATVVAAEGEPLTTDRDGRIRIQFGWQRGTAPLPGGLGAPASPTGAATGHAPGNERSGTWVRVAQSVAGPNWGAVFTPRAGTEVLVDFVDGDIDCPIVVGQMHNGQHDLPWPAGVDASANHPGTVSGWHSQHLDGQGANQWLIDDATGQLRMRLASHSAATGWSELSLGHLIQHSGQGGQGHAHRGQWLGSGFYGATDGWAVVRAAQGLLLTTSSRAAQGASVASTQMDAAEAVAQLRAARQLGEALSQSARQQGAQGLTSHDGDQAWQHHAEQMDPQAQGHYEGSVGGQEAKKAQGRTLTDPVERFAKPLLHLDTPVSASFVTPTSIHLFSGQDTSLSAQGDVHSTSAHSFSAVSGQTTSLYTHSGGIKAITANAGLSLRAHTDAQQIWSEKDLTVQSTTDEIRIQASKSITLTAGQSQIVIEGGNITFTCPGTWTVKGAGHNWSGGGSRAAQLTSLPDGGVQLAPGTIRIQHRYHDDEALAGTPFEAVLSDGSIKRGTLNGTGEAELAGVPIGAIASIRFGQMPGAYTPKDQRAMPAHKPSPTSSDIDALLDKYTGGQA
;
A
#
# COMPACT_ATOMS: atom_id res chain seq x y z
N MET A 1 40.78 -30.19 24.73
CA MET A 1 40.37 -28.85 24.25
C MET A 1 41.52 -27.87 24.22
N GLN A 2 41.57 -27.03 23.18
CA GLN A 2 42.52 -25.94 22.97
C GLN A 2 41.81 -24.76 22.28
N THR A 3 42.37 -23.55 22.32
CA THR A 3 41.86 -22.42 21.52
C THR A 3 42.63 -22.26 20.22
N ALA A 4 41.93 -21.74 19.20
CA ALA A 4 42.49 -21.42 17.90
C ALA A 4 41.83 -20.15 17.34
N THR A 5 42.50 -19.47 16.43
CA THR A 5 41.95 -18.31 15.72
C THR A 5 41.49 -18.74 14.33
N VAL A 6 40.32 -18.28 13.91
CA VAL A 6 39.82 -18.54 12.56
C VAL A 6 40.59 -17.71 11.55
N VAL A 7 40.99 -18.34 10.44
CA VAL A 7 41.67 -17.69 9.32
C VAL A 7 40.84 -17.78 8.04
N ALA A 8 40.97 -16.78 7.19
CA ALA A 8 40.32 -16.69 5.88
C ALA A 8 41.34 -16.30 4.82
N ALA A 9 40.91 -16.34 3.55
CA ALA A 9 41.69 -15.79 2.45
C ALA A 9 41.99 -14.30 2.67
N GLU A 10 43.11 -13.83 2.13
CA GLU A 10 43.52 -12.43 2.25
C GLU A 10 42.40 -11.47 1.82
N GLY A 11 42.05 -10.54 2.72
CA GLY A 11 40.99 -9.54 2.49
C GLY A 11 39.56 -10.05 2.69
N GLU A 12 39.37 -11.36 2.90
CA GLU A 12 38.04 -11.94 3.06
C GLU A 12 37.63 -12.07 4.55
N PRO A 13 36.42 -11.64 4.93
CA PRO A 13 35.92 -11.78 6.30
C PRO A 13 35.58 -13.23 6.67
N LEU A 14 35.41 -14.10 5.67
CA LEU A 14 35.01 -15.49 5.84
C LEU A 14 35.49 -16.37 4.67
N THR A 15 35.94 -17.59 4.97
CA THR A 15 36.26 -18.60 3.95
C THR A 15 35.81 -19.97 4.44
N THR A 16 34.90 -20.60 3.69
CA THR A 16 34.32 -21.92 4.00
C THR A 16 34.28 -22.83 2.79
N ASP A 17 34.13 -24.14 3.03
CA ASP A 17 33.74 -25.09 1.99
C ASP A 17 32.22 -25.36 1.99
N ARG A 18 31.77 -26.28 1.13
CA ARG A 18 30.36 -26.70 1.00
C ARG A 18 29.74 -27.11 2.34
N ASP A 19 30.53 -27.72 3.22
CA ASP A 19 30.05 -28.31 4.47
C ASP A 19 30.14 -27.33 5.65
N GLY A 20 30.45 -26.05 5.39
CA GLY A 20 30.55 -25.01 6.40
C GLY A 20 31.78 -25.17 7.31
N ARG A 21 32.78 -25.95 6.88
CA ARG A 21 34.05 -26.05 7.60
C ARG A 21 34.83 -24.75 7.47
N ILE A 22 35.64 -24.45 8.48
CA ILE A 22 36.52 -23.28 8.51
C ILE A 22 37.98 -23.72 8.60
N ARG A 23 38.91 -22.81 8.27
CA ARG A 23 40.32 -22.97 8.61
C ARG A 23 40.62 -22.28 9.92
N ILE A 24 41.46 -22.92 10.73
CA ILE A 24 41.86 -22.41 12.04
C ILE A 24 43.38 -22.47 12.16
N GLN A 25 43.90 -21.57 12.99
CA GLN A 25 45.29 -21.52 13.37
C GLN A 25 45.42 -21.64 14.88
N PHE A 26 46.13 -22.67 15.34
CA PHE A 26 46.45 -22.82 16.76
C PHE A 26 47.62 -21.91 17.16
N GLY A 27 47.64 -21.46 18.42
CA GLY A 27 48.72 -20.59 18.93
C GLY A 27 50.12 -21.23 18.91
N TRP A 28 50.22 -22.56 18.83
CA TRP A 28 51.49 -23.29 18.75
C TRP A 28 51.99 -23.53 17.31
N GLN A 29 51.19 -23.23 16.28
CA GLN A 29 51.61 -23.37 14.88
C GLN A 29 52.70 -22.34 14.52
N ARG A 30 53.64 -22.71 13.65
CA ARG A 30 54.82 -21.90 13.28
C ARG A 30 54.84 -21.56 11.78
N GLY A 31 55.67 -20.60 11.37
CA GLY A 31 55.69 -19.97 10.03
C GLY A 31 56.50 -18.66 10.01
N THR A 32 56.43 -17.87 8.95
CA THR A 32 57.41 -16.77 8.70
C THR A 32 57.04 -15.39 9.28
N ALA A 33 55.79 -15.15 9.69
CA ALA A 33 55.32 -13.85 10.20
C ALA A 33 54.28 -14.02 11.33
N PRO A 34 54.29 -13.18 12.38
CA PRO A 34 53.32 -13.29 13.50
C PRO A 34 51.91 -12.88 13.08
N LEU A 35 50.92 -13.33 13.85
CA LEU A 35 49.56 -12.81 13.81
C LEU A 35 49.55 -11.29 14.05
N PRO A 36 48.59 -10.53 13.49
CA PRO A 36 48.36 -9.13 13.85
C PRO A 36 48.19 -8.96 15.36
N GLY A 37 48.98 -8.08 15.99
CA GLY A 37 49.02 -7.90 17.45
C GLY A 37 49.94 -8.88 18.20
N GLY A 38 50.49 -9.88 17.51
CA GLY A 38 51.53 -10.76 18.04
C GLY A 38 52.85 -10.02 18.20
N LEU A 39 53.63 -10.39 19.21
CA LEU A 39 54.97 -9.83 19.41
C LEU A 39 55.83 -10.11 18.17
N GLY A 40 56.40 -9.05 17.60
CA GLY A 40 57.54 -9.16 16.71
C GLY A 40 58.68 -9.88 17.45
N ALA A 41 59.53 -10.61 16.72
CA ALA A 41 60.68 -11.29 17.31
C ALA A 41 61.48 -10.34 18.25
N PRO A 42 62.05 -10.85 19.36
CA PRO A 42 63.14 -11.83 19.27
C PRO A 42 62.99 -13.03 20.23
N ALA A 43 63.73 -14.11 19.95
CA ALA A 43 63.94 -15.28 20.83
C ALA A 43 62.94 -16.46 20.77
N SER A 44 62.83 -17.13 19.61
CA SER A 44 62.80 -18.60 19.70
C SER A 44 64.20 -19.07 20.15
N PRO A 45 64.36 -20.18 20.91
CA PRO A 45 65.67 -20.69 21.34
C PRO A 45 66.69 -20.89 20.19
N THR A 46 66.24 -20.85 18.94
CA THR A 46 67.03 -21.07 17.73
C THR A 46 67.14 -19.87 16.79
N GLY A 47 66.58 -18.69 17.13
CA GLY A 47 66.72 -17.48 16.31
C GLY A 47 66.21 -17.58 14.85
N ALA A 48 65.40 -18.59 14.54
CA ALA A 48 64.95 -18.85 13.18
C ALA A 48 63.85 -17.85 12.74
N ALA A 49 63.94 -17.37 11.49
CA ALA A 49 62.97 -16.49 10.85
C ALA A 49 61.57 -17.13 10.61
N THR A 50 61.39 -18.39 10.99
CA THR A 50 60.21 -19.23 10.74
C THR A 50 59.46 -19.64 12.03
N GLY A 51 59.46 -18.78 13.06
CA GLY A 51 58.89 -19.08 14.38
C GLY A 51 57.41 -18.72 14.60
N HIS A 52 56.72 -18.18 13.59
CA HIS A 52 55.48 -17.44 13.77
C HIS A 52 54.26 -18.01 13.01
N ALA A 53 53.11 -18.12 13.64
CA ALA A 53 51.91 -18.59 12.97
C ALA A 53 51.45 -17.63 11.83
N PRO A 54 51.37 -18.06 10.55
CA PRO A 54 51.34 -17.16 9.38
C PRO A 54 50.06 -16.34 9.22
N GLY A 55 49.02 -16.62 10.00
CA GLY A 55 47.84 -15.79 10.19
C GLY A 55 46.93 -15.64 8.99
N ASN A 56 47.00 -16.55 8.02
CA ASN A 56 46.25 -16.48 6.77
C ASN A 56 45.76 -17.87 6.33
N GLU A 57 45.11 -17.95 5.17
CA GLU A 57 44.52 -19.17 4.62
C GLU A 57 45.50 -20.32 4.43
N ARG A 58 46.81 -20.09 4.45
CA ARG A 58 47.83 -21.15 4.38
C ARG A 58 47.93 -21.97 5.67
N SER A 59 47.22 -21.58 6.73
CA SER A 59 47.19 -22.30 8.00
C SER A 59 46.17 -23.43 8.02
N GLY A 60 46.63 -24.61 8.44
CA GLY A 60 45.78 -25.71 8.92
C GLY A 60 44.94 -26.45 7.88
N THR A 61 44.02 -27.27 8.39
CA THR A 61 43.06 -28.09 7.64
C THR A 61 41.64 -27.54 7.80
N TRP A 62 40.68 -28.08 7.05
CA TRP A 62 39.27 -27.76 7.18
C TRP A 62 38.67 -28.44 8.41
N VAL A 63 38.18 -27.64 9.36
CA VAL A 63 37.65 -28.10 10.64
C VAL A 63 36.14 -27.87 10.71
N ARG A 64 35.40 -28.88 11.16
CA ARG A 64 33.95 -28.80 11.35
C ARG A 64 33.61 -27.90 12.52
N VAL A 65 32.50 -27.18 12.42
CA VAL A 65 31.97 -26.30 13.46
C VAL A 65 30.68 -26.89 14.03
N ALA A 66 30.70 -27.21 15.32
CA ALA A 66 29.50 -27.60 16.04
C ALA A 66 28.50 -26.44 16.05
N GLN A 67 27.24 -26.75 15.73
CA GLN A 67 26.13 -25.81 15.77
C GLN A 67 25.28 -26.09 17.00
N SER A 68 24.53 -25.10 17.49
CA SER A 68 23.63 -25.27 18.65
C SER A 68 22.51 -26.28 18.39
N VAL A 69 22.09 -26.42 17.13
CA VAL A 69 21.14 -27.45 16.65
C VAL A 69 21.44 -27.76 15.19
N ALA A 70 21.50 -29.04 14.82
CA ALA A 70 21.82 -29.50 13.46
C ALA A 70 21.00 -30.75 13.08
N GLY A 71 20.26 -30.66 11.98
CA GLY A 71 19.52 -31.75 11.35
C GLY A 71 19.67 -31.74 9.82
N PRO A 72 19.12 -32.73 9.09
CA PRO A 72 19.38 -32.95 7.66
C PRO A 72 19.03 -31.78 6.71
N ASN A 73 18.19 -30.84 7.14
CA ASN A 73 17.89 -29.58 6.44
C ASN A 73 17.20 -28.56 7.38
N TRP A 74 17.60 -28.53 8.65
CA TRP A 74 17.06 -27.62 9.65
C TRP A 74 18.06 -27.46 10.79
N GLY A 75 18.06 -26.31 11.45
CA GLY A 75 18.98 -26.03 12.54
C GLY A 75 19.50 -24.60 12.50
N ALA A 76 20.65 -24.38 13.14
CA ALA A 76 21.33 -23.10 13.20
C ALA A 76 22.66 -23.18 12.44
N VAL A 77 23.05 -22.10 11.77
CA VAL A 77 24.35 -21.98 11.09
C VAL A 77 24.95 -20.63 11.45
N PHE A 78 25.90 -20.63 12.38
CA PHE A 78 26.67 -19.45 12.80
C PHE A 78 28.14 -19.71 12.55
N THR A 79 28.58 -19.40 11.33
CA THR A 79 29.96 -19.63 10.93
C THR A 79 30.89 -18.59 11.56
N PRO A 80 31.91 -19.01 12.34
CA PRO A 80 32.93 -18.12 12.85
C PRO A 80 33.65 -17.36 11.72
N ARG A 81 33.90 -16.06 11.91
CA ARG A 81 34.58 -15.21 10.93
C ARG A 81 36.07 -15.12 11.21
N ALA A 82 36.85 -14.68 10.23
CA ALA A 82 38.28 -14.44 10.42
C ALA A 82 38.56 -13.60 11.68
N GLY A 83 39.56 -14.00 12.46
CA GLY A 83 39.89 -13.37 13.75
C GLY A 83 39.06 -13.84 14.95
N THR A 84 37.97 -14.58 14.76
CA THR A 84 37.20 -15.16 15.88
C THR A 84 38.06 -16.17 16.64
N GLU A 85 38.03 -16.15 17.97
CA GLU A 85 38.62 -17.23 18.77
C GLU A 85 37.60 -18.34 18.99
N VAL A 86 38.03 -19.57 18.66
CA VAL A 86 37.22 -20.77 18.74
C VAL A 86 37.81 -21.76 19.73
N LEU A 87 36.93 -22.49 20.41
CA LEU A 87 37.29 -23.63 21.23
C LEU A 87 37.27 -24.89 20.37
N VAL A 88 38.38 -25.61 20.35
CA VAL A 88 38.59 -26.81 19.55
C VAL A 88 38.73 -28.00 20.47
N ASP A 89 37.93 -29.04 20.22
CA ASP A 89 38.10 -30.35 20.82
C ASP A 89 38.65 -31.34 19.79
N PHE A 90 39.15 -32.47 20.26
CA PHE A 90 39.80 -33.49 19.46
C PHE A 90 39.08 -34.81 19.70
N VAL A 91 38.49 -35.39 18.65
CA VAL A 91 37.74 -36.65 18.78
C VAL A 91 38.68 -37.74 19.31
N ASP A 92 38.30 -38.36 20.43
CA ASP A 92 39.11 -39.35 21.16
C ASP A 92 40.52 -38.86 21.55
N GLY A 93 40.73 -37.55 21.62
CA GLY A 93 42.03 -36.94 21.90
C GLY A 93 43.01 -36.96 20.72
N ASP A 94 42.57 -37.37 19.53
CA ASP A 94 43.38 -37.38 18.32
C ASP A 94 43.51 -35.98 17.71
N ILE A 95 44.75 -35.47 17.66
CA ILE A 95 45.06 -34.14 17.14
C ILE A 95 44.71 -33.98 15.65
N ASP A 96 44.64 -35.10 14.90
CA ASP A 96 44.30 -35.11 13.48
C ASP A 96 42.77 -35.03 13.26
N CYS A 97 41.96 -35.16 14.32
CA CYS A 97 40.51 -35.10 14.28
C CYS A 97 39.93 -33.88 15.05
N PRO A 98 40.30 -32.63 14.70
CA PRO A 98 39.77 -31.46 15.37
C PRO A 98 38.29 -31.20 15.04
N ILE A 99 37.56 -30.66 16.01
CA ILE A 99 36.22 -30.13 15.86
C ILE A 99 36.08 -28.85 16.68
N VAL A 100 35.57 -27.79 16.07
CA VAL A 100 35.23 -26.57 16.81
C VAL A 100 33.94 -26.84 17.58
N VAL A 101 33.98 -26.66 18.90
CA VAL A 101 32.87 -26.93 19.83
C VAL A 101 32.25 -25.65 20.39
N GLY A 102 32.88 -24.49 20.20
CA GLY A 102 32.38 -23.22 20.68
C GLY A 102 33.18 -22.02 20.19
N GLN A 103 32.69 -20.83 20.51
CA GLN A 103 33.32 -19.53 20.21
C GLN A 103 33.43 -18.74 21.51
N MET A 104 34.46 -17.92 21.64
CA MET A 104 34.71 -17.12 22.84
C MET A 104 35.08 -15.68 22.50
N HIS A 105 34.70 -14.77 23.39
CA HIS A 105 35.22 -13.41 23.41
C HIS A 105 36.46 -13.40 24.31
N ASN A 106 37.51 -12.72 23.88
CA ASN A 106 38.83 -12.83 24.50
C ASN A 106 39.50 -11.46 24.78
N GLY A 107 38.68 -10.41 24.86
CA GLY A 107 39.13 -9.03 25.13
C GLY A 107 39.85 -8.36 23.95
N GLN A 108 40.23 -9.11 22.90
CA GLN A 108 40.72 -8.53 21.64
C GLN A 108 39.59 -7.86 20.84
N HIS A 109 38.37 -8.38 20.99
CA HIS A 109 37.15 -7.83 20.43
C HIS A 109 36.17 -7.48 21.54
N ASP A 110 35.53 -6.32 21.43
CA ASP A 110 34.47 -5.93 22.34
C ASP A 110 33.27 -6.89 22.22
N LEU A 111 32.56 -7.07 23.33
CA LEU A 111 31.21 -7.63 23.29
C LEU A 111 30.31 -6.74 22.42
N PRO A 112 29.23 -7.27 21.82
CA PRO A 112 28.25 -6.43 21.16
C PRO A 112 27.66 -5.34 22.06
N TRP A 113 27.41 -5.67 23.33
CA TRP A 113 26.91 -4.75 24.34
C TRP A 113 27.69 -4.91 25.65
N PRO A 114 28.89 -4.33 25.78
CA PRO A 114 29.68 -4.44 27.01
C PRO A 114 29.02 -3.65 28.14
N ALA A 115 28.95 -4.24 29.33
CA ALA A 115 28.31 -3.66 30.50
C ALA A 115 28.94 -4.18 31.81
N GLY A 116 28.58 -3.60 32.95
CA GLY A 116 29.07 -4.03 34.26
C GLY A 116 30.22 -3.17 34.81
N VAL A 117 30.99 -3.73 35.75
CA VAL A 117 31.88 -2.99 36.68
C VAL A 117 33.03 -2.22 36.01
N ASP A 118 33.37 -2.54 34.75
CA ASP A 118 34.46 -1.89 34.01
C ASP A 118 34.03 -1.37 32.62
N ALA A 119 32.72 -1.34 32.34
CA ALA A 119 32.17 -0.82 31.11
C ALA A 119 31.64 0.61 31.30
N SER A 120 31.67 1.43 30.26
CA SER A 120 31.07 2.77 30.31
C SER A 120 29.54 2.74 30.36
N ALA A 121 28.91 1.60 30.08
CA ALA A 121 27.47 1.46 29.93
C ALA A 121 26.69 1.82 31.20
N ASN A 122 25.53 2.44 31.03
CA ASN A 122 24.64 2.87 32.12
C ASN A 122 23.65 1.78 32.57
N HIS A 123 23.99 0.51 32.39
CA HIS A 123 23.17 -0.63 32.80
C HIS A 123 24.06 -1.80 33.24
N PRO A 124 23.58 -2.67 34.14
CA PRO A 124 24.39 -3.76 34.71
C PRO A 124 24.45 -5.01 33.82
N GLY A 125 24.27 -4.87 32.50
CA GLY A 125 24.18 -6.02 31.58
C GLY A 125 22.78 -6.54 31.32
N THR A 126 21.76 -5.70 31.48
CA THR A 126 20.34 -6.03 31.14
C THR A 126 20.07 -6.19 29.65
N VAL A 127 21.04 -5.90 28.78
CA VAL A 127 20.89 -5.94 27.32
C VAL A 127 21.52 -7.22 26.79
N SER A 128 20.77 -7.97 25.99
CA SER A 128 21.21 -9.23 25.39
C SER A 128 20.63 -9.41 23.98
N GLY A 129 21.07 -10.43 23.25
CA GLY A 129 20.52 -10.80 21.95
C GLY A 129 21.56 -11.16 20.90
N TRP A 130 21.23 -10.91 19.63
CA TRP A 130 22.04 -11.23 18.46
C TRP A 130 22.51 -9.95 17.79
N HIS A 131 23.82 -9.85 17.55
CA HIS A 131 24.42 -8.77 16.79
C HIS A 131 25.34 -9.37 15.74
N SER A 132 25.03 -9.14 14.46
CA SER A 132 25.87 -9.59 13.35
C SER A 132 26.27 -8.40 12.51
N GLN A 133 27.56 -8.10 12.46
CA GLN A 133 28.10 -7.08 11.57
C GLN A 133 27.96 -7.54 10.11
N HIS A 134 27.85 -6.60 9.18
CA HIS A 134 27.95 -6.94 7.75
C HIS A 134 29.34 -7.50 7.43
N LEU A 135 29.45 -8.30 6.36
CA LEU A 135 30.74 -8.89 5.96
C LEU A 135 31.75 -7.83 5.50
N ASP A 136 31.27 -6.70 4.98
CA ASP A 136 32.07 -5.53 4.62
C ASP A 136 32.40 -4.61 5.82
N GLY A 137 31.90 -4.93 7.02
CA GLY A 137 32.04 -4.12 8.22
C GLY A 137 31.18 -2.85 8.25
N GLN A 138 30.33 -2.59 7.24
CA GLN A 138 29.58 -1.34 7.06
C GLN A 138 28.11 -1.46 7.46
N GLY A 139 27.84 -1.97 8.67
CA GLY A 139 26.47 -2.15 9.14
C GLY A 139 26.30 -3.32 10.11
N ALA A 140 25.09 -3.51 10.60
CA ALA A 140 24.75 -4.67 11.43
C ALA A 140 23.26 -5.02 11.37
N ASN A 141 22.98 -6.32 11.53
CA ASN A 141 21.68 -6.80 11.98
C ASN A 141 21.72 -6.98 13.50
N GLN A 142 20.62 -6.62 14.16
CA GLN A 142 20.46 -6.72 15.60
C GLN A 142 19.07 -7.30 15.94
N TRP A 143 19.04 -8.33 16.77
CA TRP A 143 17.87 -8.63 17.61
C TRP A 143 18.28 -8.41 19.06
N LEU A 144 17.64 -7.47 19.73
CA LEU A 144 18.02 -7.02 21.06
C LEU A 144 16.85 -7.21 22.03
N ILE A 145 17.17 -7.70 23.22
CA ILE A 145 16.29 -7.85 24.37
C ILE A 145 16.88 -6.99 25.50
N ASP A 146 16.05 -6.18 26.14
CA ASP A 146 16.43 -5.35 27.29
C ASP A 146 15.54 -5.69 28.47
N ASP A 147 16.13 -6.36 29.47
CA ASP A 147 15.47 -6.84 30.68
C ASP A 147 15.60 -5.84 31.84
N ALA A 148 15.84 -4.56 31.55
CA ALA A 148 15.85 -3.52 32.56
C ALA A 148 14.51 -3.48 33.31
N THR A 149 14.58 -3.43 34.64
CA THR A 149 13.41 -3.50 35.52
C THR A 149 12.34 -2.46 35.14
N GLY A 150 11.14 -2.93 34.80
CA GLY A 150 10.00 -2.09 34.40
C GLY A 150 10.12 -1.44 33.01
N GLN A 151 11.15 -1.80 32.23
CA GLN A 151 11.49 -1.19 30.95
C GLN A 151 11.78 -2.24 29.89
N LEU A 152 11.01 -3.35 29.91
CA LEU A 152 11.16 -4.44 28.96
C LEU A 152 11.01 -3.95 27.52
N ARG A 153 11.95 -4.34 26.68
CA ARG A 153 11.97 -3.97 25.27
C ARG A 153 12.52 -5.10 24.42
N MET A 154 11.92 -5.27 23.23
CA MET A 154 12.50 -6.03 22.13
C MET A 154 12.72 -5.11 20.93
N ARG A 155 13.84 -5.28 20.23
CA ARG A 155 14.20 -4.51 19.03
C ARG A 155 14.75 -5.45 17.96
N LEU A 156 14.23 -5.36 16.75
CA LEU A 156 14.79 -5.96 15.55
C LEU A 156 15.22 -4.83 14.62
N ALA A 157 16.51 -4.73 14.31
CA ALA A 157 17.05 -3.64 13.50
C ALA A 157 18.08 -4.14 12.48
N SER A 158 18.13 -3.46 11.34
CA SER A 158 19.14 -3.63 10.30
C SER A 158 19.58 -2.25 9.83
N HIS A 159 20.88 -2.07 9.65
CA HIS A 159 21.40 -0.83 9.07
C HIS A 159 22.67 -1.05 8.28
N SER A 160 22.85 -0.20 7.27
CA SER A 160 24.11 -0.06 6.54
C SER A 160 24.21 1.32 5.92
N ALA A 161 25.42 1.71 5.50
CA ALA A 161 25.61 2.94 4.74
C ALA A 161 24.83 2.95 3.41
N ALA A 162 24.58 1.77 2.82
CA ALA A 162 23.92 1.64 1.52
C ALA A 162 22.39 1.58 1.61
N THR A 163 21.85 1.01 2.69
CA THR A 163 20.41 0.73 2.84
C THR A 163 19.72 1.61 3.89
N GLY A 164 20.48 2.46 4.58
CA GLY A 164 19.96 3.26 5.69
C GLY A 164 19.52 2.40 6.89
N TRP A 165 18.67 2.97 7.73
CA TRP A 165 18.16 2.38 8.95
C TRP A 165 16.80 1.68 8.74
N SER A 166 16.57 0.53 9.38
CA SER A 166 15.26 -0.10 9.49
C SER A 166 15.10 -0.80 10.84
N GLU A 167 14.00 -0.56 11.53
CA GLU A 167 13.77 -1.06 12.88
C GLU A 167 12.30 -1.38 13.16
N LEU A 168 12.09 -2.45 13.93
CA LEU A 168 10.86 -2.79 14.62
C LEU A 168 11.14 -2.94 16.13
N SER A 169 10.46 -2.15 16.95
CA SER A 169 10.63 -2.15 18.41
C SER A 169 9.30 -2.27 19.15
N LEU A 170 9.33 -3.04 20.24
CA LEU A 170 8.19 -3.33 21.12
C LEU A 170 8.54 -2.98 22.57
N GLY A 171 7.57 -2.46 23.32
CA GLY A 171 7.70 -2.22 24.76
C GLY A 171 8.22 -0.82 25.08
N HIS A 172 9.23 -0.71 25.95
CA HIS A 172 9.80 0.58 26.39
C HIS A 172 10.84 1.10 25.39
N LEU A 173 10.42 1.99 24.49
CA LEU A 173 11.23 2.48 23.38
C LEU A 173 12.25 3.50 23.88
N ILE A 174 13.53 3.27 23.61
CA ILE A 174 14.60 4.22 23.92
C ILE A 174 15.54 4.33 22.73
N GLN A 175 16.27 5.44 22.64
CA GLN A 175 17.38 5.56 21.70
C GLN A 175 18.46 4.52 22.01
N HIS A 176 18.94 3.81 20.99
CA HIS A 176 20.00 2.80 21.11
C HIS A 176 20.87 2.83 19.85
N SER A 177 22.19 2.77 20.01
CA SER A 177 23.12 2.62 18.90
C SER A 177 22.81 1.37 18.05
N GLY A 178 23.09 1.46 16.75
CA GLY A 178 23.11 0.30 15.84
C GLY A 178 24.45 -0.40 15.75
N GLN A 179 25.50 0.23 16.26
CA GLN A 179 26.81 -0.38 16.35
C GLN A 179 26.90 -1.19 17.64
N GLY A 180 27.82 -2.16 17.66
CA GLY A 180 28.19 -2.88 18.88
C GLY A 180 29.53 -2.37 19.39
N GLY A 181 29.90 -2.79 20.59
CA GLY A 181 31.18 -2.45 21.21
C GLY A 181 31.11 -1.35 22.25
N GLN A 182 32.27 -0.96 22.79
CA GLN A 182 32.36 0.05 23.85
C GLN A 182 31.72 1.38 23.44
N GLY A 183 31.00 2.02 24.36
CA GLY A 183 30.25 3.25 24.10
C GLY A 183 28.94 3.07 23.31
N HIS A 184 28.66 1.88 22.75
CA HIS A 184 27.46 1.61 21.97
C HIS A 184 26.36 0.85 22.73
N ALA A 185 26.68 0.33 23.93
CA ALA A 185 25.73 -0.36 24.81
C ALA A 185 24.84 0.58 25.66
N HIS A 186 25.01 1.90 25.56
CA HIS A 186 24.27 2.83 26.40
C HIS A 186 22.77 2.82 26.11
N ARG A 187 21.97 2.78 27.18
CA ARG A 187 20.53 3.03 27.15
C ARG A 187 20.29 4.54 27.04
N GLY A 188 19.78 4.99 25.90
CA GLY A 188 19.55 6.40 25.60
C GLY A 188 18.23 6.96 26.13
N GLN A 189 17.82 8.12 25.59
CA GLN A 189 16.58 8.81 25.95
C GLN A 189 15.35 7.93 25.67
N TRP A 190 14.34 8.04 26.53
CA TRP A 190 13.02 7.45 26.31
C TRP A 190 12.28 8.10 25.14
N LEU A 191 11.85 7.28 24.18
CA LEU A 191 11.17 7.67 22.94
C LEU A 191 9.66 7.39 22.98
N GLY A 192 9.19 6.59 23.94
CA GLY A 192 7.78 6.23 24.08
C GLY A 192 7.57 4.76 24.45
N SER A 193 6.33 4.30 24.33
CA SER A 193 5.96 2.92 24.65
C SER A 193 4.99 2.35 23.63
N GLY A 194 5.11 1.06 23.34
CA GLY A 194 4.18 0.35 22.46
C GLY A 194 4.90 -0.29 21.28
N PHE A 195 4.35 -0.11 20.08
CA PHE A 195 4.89 -0.61 18.82
C PHE A 195 5.50 0.55 18.03
N TYR A 196 6.72 0.36 17.52
CA TYR A 196 7.40 1.32 16.65
C TYR A 196 8.02 0.61 15.47
N GLY A 197 7.64 1.03 14.26
CA GLY A 197 8.26 0.60 13.01
C GLY A 197 8.80 1.82 12.26
N ALA A 198 10.07 1.79 11.88
CA ALA A 198 10.70 2.88 11.13
C ALA A 198 11.67 2.35 10.08
N THR A 199 11.75 3.05 8.95
CA THR A 199 12.70 2.75 7.88
C THR A 199 13.05 4.02 7.11
N ASP A 200 14.31 4.17 6.72
CA ASP A 200 14.76 5.18 5.75
C ASP A 200 14.41 4.78 4.31
N GLY A 201 14.06 3.51 4.10
CA GLY A 201 13.65 2.96 2.80
C GLY A 201 12.14 2.98 2.59
N TRP A 202 11.67 2.14 1.67
CA TRP A 202 10.24 1.96 1.42
C TRP A 202 9.60 1.01 2.44
N ALA A 203 8.38 1.33 2.87
CA ALA A 203 7.56 0.45 3.69
C ALA A 203 6.33 -0.05 2.91
N VAL A 204 6.05 -1.35 3.00
CA VAL A 204 4.86 -1.97 2.44
C VAL A 204 4.17 -2.80 3.53
N VAL A 205 2.95 -2.44 3.89
CA VAL A 205 2.04 -3.28 4.69
C VAL A 205 1.04 -3.91 3.74
N ARG A 206 1.11 -5.24 3.57
CA ARG A 206 0.24 -5.98 2.66
C ARG A 206 -0.52 -7.05 3.42
N ALA A 207 -1.85 -6.99 3.36
CA ALA A 207 -2.73 -7.98 3.96
C ALA A 207 -3.74 -8.49 2.91
N ALA A 208 -3.47 -9.67 2.35
CA ALA A 208 -4.27 -10.23 1.25
C ALA A 208 -5.71 -10.58 1.64
N GLN A 209 -6.00 -10.70 2.93
CA GLN A 209 -7.34 -10.94 3.47
C GLN A 209 -8.00 -9.66 4.03
N GLY A 210 -7.32 -8.51 3.90
CA GLY A 210 -7.77 -7.21 4.40
C GLY A 210 -7.01 -6.73 5.64
N LEU A 211 -7.19 -5.45 5.97
CA LEU A 211 -6.46 -4.72 7.00
C LEU A 211 -7.44 -3.86 7.83
N LEU A 212 -7.48 -4.11 9.13
CA LEU A 212 -8.16 -3.27 10.12
C LEU A 212 -7.13 -2.38 10.81
N LEU A 213 -7.31 -1.07 10.72
CA LEU A 213 -6.49 -0.07 11.41
C LEU A 213 -7.40 0.68 12.38
N THR A 214 -7.29 0.35 13.66
CA THR A 214 -8.20 0.84 14.71
C THR A 214 -7.44 1.43 15.90
N THR A 215 -8.01 2.47 16.51
CA THR A 215 -7.59 2.97 17.84
C THR A 215 -8.57 2.58 18.94
N SER A 216 -9.58 1.75 18.63
CA SER A 216 -10.54 1.20 19.59
C SER A 216 -9.84 0.21 20.51
N SER A 217 -9.99 0.39 21.83
CA SER A 217 -9.34 -0.44 22.82
C SER A 217 -10.14 -1.71 23.12
N ARG A 218 -9.45 -2.72 23.66
CA ARG A 218 -10.06 -3.94 24.21
C ARG A 218 -9.60 -4.10 25.65
N ALA A 219 -10.48 -4.58 26.52
CA ALA A 219 -10.10 -4.89 27.90
C ALA A 219 -9.02 -5.97 27.92
N ALA A 220 -7.96 -5.76 28.69
CA ALA A 220 -6.92 -6.76 28.88
C ALA A 220 -7.39 -7.86 29.84
N GLN A 221 -7.04 -9.11 29.54
CA GLN A 221 -7.16 -10.24 30.44
C GLN A 221 -5.79 -10.95 30.52
N GLY A 222 -4.99 -10.57 31.52
CA GLY A 222 -3.60 -10.99 31.62
C GLY A 222 -2.71 -10.26 30.60
N ALA A 223 -1.91 -11.02 29.84
CA ALA A 223 -0.99 -10.48 28.84
C ALA A 223 -1.62 -10.24 27.45
N SER A 224 -2.90 -10.59 27.27
CA SER A 224 -3.60 -10.49 25.98
C SER A 224 -4.93 -9.75 26.15
N VAL A 225 -5.47 -9.24 25.04
CA VAL A 225 -6.80 -8.64 25.01
C VAL A 225 -7.88 -9.71 25.09
N ALA A 226 -9.00 -9.39 25.74
CA ALA A 226 -10.17 -10.27 25.90
C ALA A 226 -11.07 -10.28 24.66
N SER A 227 -10.49 -10.33 23.45
CA SER A 227 -11.25 -10.40 22.20
C SER A 227 -10.46 -11.02 21.06
N THR A 228 -11.10 -11.23 19.91
CA THR A 228 -10.47 -11.74 18.70
C THR A 228 -9.67 -10.63 18.01
N GLN A 229 -8.72 -11.02 17.14
CA GLN A 229 -7.89 -10.07 16.40
C GLN A 229 -8.71 -9.11 15.52
N MET A 230 -9.83 -9.59 14.98
CA MET A 230 -10.67 -8.86 14.01
C MET A 230 -12.00 -8.38 14.62
N ASP A 231 -12.10 -8.33 15.96
CA ASP A 231 -13.25 -7.74 16.63
C ASP A 231 -13.41 -6.27 16.20
N ALA A 232 -14.47 -6.00 15.46
CA ALA A 232 -14.78 -4.70 14.85
C ALA A 232 -16.19 -4.23 15.19
N ALA A 233 -16.71 -4.58 16.37
CA ALA A 233 -18.09 -4.29 16.78
C ALA A 233 -18.46 -2.79 16.66
N GLU A 234 -17.57 -1.89 17.09
CA GLU A 234 -17.78 -0.44 17.00
C GLU A 234 -17.81 0.04 15.54
N ALA A 235 -16.89 -0.45 14.71
CA ALA A 235 -16.85 -0.14 13.29
C ALA A 235 -18.14 -0.60 12.57
N VAL A 236 -18.59 -1.84 12.82
CA VAL A 236 -19.85 -2.36 12.25
C VAL A 236 -21.04 -1.50 12.69
N ALA A 237 -21.09 -1.06 13.95
CA ALA A 237 -22.14 -0.16 14.43
C ALA A 237 -22.13 1.21 13.73
N GLN A 238 -20.94 1.79 13.51
CA GLN A 238 -20.78 3.05 12.78
C GLN A 238 -21.22 2.94 11.32
N LEU A 239 -20.85 1.86 10.63
CA LEU A 239 -21.30 1.58 9.25
C LEU A 239 -22.84 1.49 9.16
N ARG A 240 -23.47 0.81 10.12
CA ARG A 240 -24.94 0.70 10.20
C ARG A 240 -25.60 2.06 10.44
N ALA A 241 -25.04 2.90 11.31
CA ALA A 241 -25.55 4.24 11.56
C ALA A 241 -25.43 5.15 10.32
N ALA A 242 -24.30 5.09 9.60
CA ALA A 242 -24.10 5.82 8.35
C ALA A 242 -25.11 5.40 7.27
N ARG A 243 -25.37 4.09 7.16
CA ARG A 243 -26.40 3.55 6.26
C ARG A 243 -27.77 4.13 6.57
N GLN A 244 -28.23 4.02 7.82
CA GLN A 244 -29.56 4.49 8.25
C GLN A 244 -29.75 6.00 8.01
N LEU A 245 -28.74 6.81 8.29
CA LEU A 245 -28.78 8.25 8.03
C LEU A 245 -29.00 8.55 6.54
N GLY A 246 -28.21 7.93 5.67
CA GLY A 246 -28.30 8.19 4.24
C GLY A 246 -29.58 7.62 3.62
N GLU A 247 -30.12 6.50 4.12
CA GLU A 247 -31.43 5.97 3.72
C GLU A 247 -32.55 6.98 3.97
N ALA A 248 -32.62 7.53 5.19
CA ALA A 248 -33.64 8.51 5.56
C ALA A 248 -33.56 9.79 4.71
N LEU A 249 -32.35 10.33 4.52
CA LEU A 249 -32.15 11.55 3.71
C LEU A 249 -32.38 11.30 2.22
N SER A 250 -31.98 10.14 1.69
CA SER A 250 -32.21 9.74 0.30
C SER A 250 -33.70 9.61 0.00
N GLN A 251 -34.46 8.97 0.90
CA GLN A 251 -35.92 8.86 0.77
C GLN A 251 -36.58 10.24 0.76
N SER A 252 -36.18 11.13 1.67
CA SER A 252 -36.70 12.49 1.74
C SER A 252 -36.39 13.30 0.47
N ALA A 253 -35.16 13.21 -0.05
CA ALA A 253 -34.74 13.88 -1.28
C ALA A 253 -35.62 13.44 -2.47
N ARG A 254 -35.84 12.14 -2.64
CA ARG A 254 -36.67 11.59 -3.71
C ARG A 254 -38.12 12.07 -3.66
N GLN A 255 -38.71 12.13 -2.46
CA GLN A 255 -40.08 12.62 -2.29
C GLN A 255 -40.24 14.08 -2.71
N GLN A 256 -39.16 14.87 -2.66
CA GLN A 256 -39.13 16.28 -3.06
C GLN A 256 -38.60 16.49 -4.49
N GLY A 257 -38.43 15.42 -5.27
CA GLY A 257 -37.94 15.48 -6.65
C GLY A 257 -36.43 15.72 -6.81
N ALA A 258 -35.66 15.66 -5.72
CA ALA A 258 -34.19 15.68 -5.77
C ALA A 258 -33.62 14.29 -6.08
N GLN A 259 -32.34 14.23 -6.47
CA GLN A 259 -31.65 12.97 -6.74
C GLN A 259 -31.43 12.19 -5.43
N GLY A 260 -31.74 10.89 -5.42
CA GLY A 260 -31.45 10.01 -4.29
C GLY A 260 -29.97 9.63 -4.20
N LEU A 261 -29.55 9.17 -3.02
CA LEU A 261 -28.18 8.71 -2.75
C LEU A 261 -28.07 7.19 -3.03
N THR A 262 -27.52 6.82 -4.18
CA THR A 262 -27.47 5.43 -4.65
C THR A 262 -26.65 4.51 -3.74
N SER A 263 -25.56 4.99 -3.14
CA SER A 263 -24.73 4.19 -2.22
C SER A 263 -25.47 3.75 -0.95
N HIS A 264 -26.63 4.34 -0.67
CA HIS A 264 -27.47 4.07 0.50
C HIS A 264 -28.77 3.32 0.16
N ASP A 265 -28.99 2.91 -1.09
CA ASP A 265 -30.12 2.04 -1.40
C ASP A 265 -29.88 0.61 -0.87
N GLY A 266 -30.93 -0.21 -0.82
CA GLY A 266 -30.81 -1.62 -0.39
C GLY A 266 -29.88 -2.41 -1.30
N ASP A 267 -29.09 -3.31 -0.71
CA ASP A 267 -28.07 -4.13 -1.37
C ASP A 267 -27.00 -3.29 -2.10
N GLN A 268 -26.59 -2.17 -1.50
CA GLN A 268 -25.54 -1.28 -2.03
C GLN A 268 -24.31 -1.22 -1.12
N ALA A 269 -23.36 -0.35 -1.49
CA ALA A 269 -22.01 -0.26 -0.93
C ALA A 269 -21.95 -0.28 0.61
N TRP A 270 -22.77 0.53 1.30
CA TRP A 270 -22.76 0.60 2.77
C TRP A 270 -23.24 -0.68 3.45
N GLN A 271 -24.30 -1.30 2.92
CA GLN A 271 -24.82 -2.55 3.46
C GLN A 271 -23.80 -3.68 3.27
N HIS A 272 -23.25 -3.81 2.06
CA HIS A 272 -22.23 -4.82 1.76
C HIS A 272 -20.98 -4.66 2.61
N HIS A 273 -20.50 -3.43 2.83
CA HIS A 273 -19.34 -3.20 3.70
C HIS A 273 -19.63 -3.67 5.13
N ALA A 274 -20.80 -3.30 5.69
CA ALA A 274 -21.19 -3.71 7.03
C ALA A 274 -21.29 -5.24 7.17
N GLU A 275 -21.96 -5.92 6.22
CA GLU A 275 -22.13 -7.38 6.22
C GLU A 275 -20.80 -8.13 6.12
N GLN A 276 -19.84 -7.60 5.34
CA GLN A 276 -18.51 -8.19 5.17
C GLN A 276 -17.63 -8.10 6.42
N MET A 277 -17.97 -7.22 7.36
CA MET A 277 -17.30 -7.06 8.66
C MET A 277 -18.08 -7.69 9.83
N ASP A 278 -19.38 -7.93 9.65
CA ASP A 278 -20.25 -8.42 10.72
C ASP A 278 -20.16 -9.95 10.88
N PRO A 279 -19.72 -10.47 12.04
CA PRO A 279 -19.61 -11.90 12.29
C PRO A 279 -20.96 -12.63 12.30
N GLN A 280 -22.08 -11.94 12.50
CA GLN A 280 -23.43 -12.52 12.40
C GLN A 280 -23.95 -12.57 10.95
N ALA A 281 -23.21 -11.97 10.02
CA ALA A 281 -23.46 -12.01 8.58
C ALA A 281 -22.31 -12.74 7.87
N GLN A 282 -21.51 -12.05 7.06
CA GLN A 282 -20.46 -12.67 6.22
C GLN A 282 -19.07 -12.61 6.88
N GLY A 283 -18.89 -11.77 7.89
CA GLY A 283 -17.60 -11.47 8.54
C GLY A 283 -17.11 -12.52 9.53
N HIS A 284 -17.26 -13.82 9.23
CA HIS A 284 -16.84 -14.91 10.10
C HIS A 284 -16.20 -16.08 9.34
N TYR A 285 -15.42 -16.89 10.04
CA TYR A 285 -14.84 -18.11 9.46
C TYR A 285 -15.90 -19.19 9.24
N GLU A 286 -15.97 -19.72 8.02
CA GLU A 286 -16.87 -20.82 7.68
C GLU A 286 -16.25 -22.16 8.13
N GLY A 287 -16.44 -22.51 9.40
CA GLY A 287 -16.01 -23.79 9.97
C GLY A 287 -14.72 -23.74 10.78
N SER A 288 -14.06 -24.90 10.92
CA SER A 288 -12.85 -25.02 11.75
C SER A 288 -11.59 -24.60 10.99
N VAL A 289 -10.69 -23.90 11.66
CA VAL A 289 -9.40 -23.44 11.13
C VAL A 289 -8.28 -24.13 11.90
N GLY A 290 -7.39 -24.84 11.20
CA GLY A 290 -6.27 -25.54 11.85
C GLY A 290 -6.68 -26.58 12.89
N GLY A 291 -7.89 -27.16 12.78
CA GLY A 291 -8.44 -28.11 13.76
C GLY A 291 -9.15 -27.46 14.96
N GLN A 292 -9.22 -26.12 15.02
CA GLN A 292 -9.96 -25.38 16.04
C GLN A 292 -11.29 -24.86 15.47
N GLU A 293 -12.39 -25.10 16.20
CA GLU A 293 -13.69 -24.51 15.85
C GLU A 293 -13.63 -22.97 15.97
N ALA A 294 -14.01 -22.26 14.91
CA ALA A 294 -13.91 -20.80 14.85
C ALA A 294 -15.06 -20.09 15.58
N LYS A 295 -15.19 -20.40 16.88
CA LYS A 295 -16.11 -19.76 17.80
C LYS A 295 -15.37 -19.22 19.01
N LYS A 296 -15.90 -18.14 19.57
CA LYS A 296 -15.39 -17.52 20.79
C LYS A 296 -15.67 -18.42 21.98
N ALA A 297 -14.68 -18.55 22.85
CA ALA A 297 -14.80 -19.29 24.09
C ALA A 297 -15.34 -18.39 25.20
N GLN A 298 -16.41 -18.84 25.86
CA GLN A 298 -16.92 -18.25 27.10
C GLN A 298 -16.85 -19.32 28.19
N GLY A 299 -15.73 -19.38 28.90
CA GLY A 299 -15.43 -20.48 29.81
C GLY A 299 -15.26 -21.80 29.05
N ARG A 300 -16.18 -22.75 29.24
CA ARG A 300 -16.16 -24.06 28.56
C ARG A 300 -17.12 -24.16 27.38
N THR A 301 -17.89 -23.11 27.09
CA THR A 301 -18.88 -23.10 26.00
C THR A 301 -18.37 -22.26 24.84
N LEU A 302 -18.64 -22.71 23.62
CA LEU A 302 -18.39 -21.97 22.39
C LEU A 302 -19.69 -21.28 21.95
N THR A 303 -19.65 -19.97 21.75
CA THR A 303 -20.84 -19.15 21.49
C THR A 303 -20.77 -18.50 20.11
N ASP A 304 -20.25 -17.28 20.04
CA ASP A 304 -20.30 -16.44 18.85
C ASP A 304 -19.22 -16.83 17.83
N PRO A 305 -19.42 -16.59 16.53
CA PRO A 305 -18.39 -16.78 15.53
C PRO A 305 -17.16 -15.88 15.78
N VAL A 306 -15.98 -16.36 15.38
CA VAL A 306 -14.75 -15.55 15.35
C VAL A 306 -14.77 -14.65 14.11
N GLU A 307 -14.51 -13.36 14.31
CA GLU A 307 -14.50 -12.35 13.26
C GLU A 307 -13.40 -12.56 12.23
N ARG A 308 -13.72 -12.20 10.98
CA ARG A 308 -12.78 -11.89 9.90
C ARG A 308 -13.44 -10.95 8.91
N PHE A 309 -12.67 -10.38 7.99
CA PHE A 309 -13.30 -9.80 6.80
C PHE A 309 -13.70 -10.89 5.80
N ALA A 310 -14.89 -10.76 5.22
CA ALA A 310 -15.37 -11.64 4.17
C ALA A 310 -14.63 -11.41 2.84
N LYS A 311 -14.13 -10.18 2.62
CA LYS A 311 -13.38 -9.72 1.45
C LYS A 311 -12.12 -8.95 1.88
N PRO A 312 -11.14 -8.72 0.98
CA PRO A 312 -9.95 -7.93 1.29
C PRO A 312 -10.28 -6.43 1.47
N LEU A 313 -10.78 -6.06 2.65
CA LEU A 313 -11.16 -4.70 3.00
C LEU A 313 -10.01 -3.95 3.68
N LEU A 314 -9.91 -2.65 3.45
CA LEU A 314 -9.19 -1.73 4.33
C LEU A 314 -10.23 -0.94 5.13
N HIS A 315 -10.21 -1.05 6.45
CA HIS A 315 -11.07 -0.27 7.33
C HIS A 315 -10.22 0.53 8.33
N LEU A 316 -10.55 1.82 8.46
CA LEU A 316 -9.92 2.78 9.35
C LEU A 316 -10.99 3.28 10.32
N ASP A 317 -10.87 2.97 11.61
CA ASP A 317 -11.78 3.46 12.64
C ASP A 317 -11.06 4.04 13.85
N THR A 318 -11.75 4.95 14.51
CA THR A 318 -11.27 5.65 15.71
C THR A 318 -12.47 6.15 16.50
N PRO A 319 -12.46 6.03 17.84
CA PRO A 319 -13.58 6.50 18.66
C PRO A 319 -13.55 8.03 18.88
N VAL A 320 -12.48 8.72 18.45
CA VAL A 320 -12.28 10.15 18.77
C VAL A 320 -12.16 11.01 17.51
N SER A 321 -11.07 10.87 16.75
CA SER A 321 -10.83 11.70 15.56
C SER A 321 -9.84 11.04 14.61
N ALA A 322 -9.98 11.35 13.31
CA ALA A 322 -9.06 11.01 12.24
C ALA A 322 -8.75 12.27 11.43
N SER A 323 -7.49 12.41 10.98
CA SER A 323 -7.03 13.54 10.18
C SER A 323 -6.15 13.06 9.03
N PHE A 324 -6.36 13.61 7.84
CA PHE A 324 -5.54 13.37 6.64
C PHE A 324 -4.92 14.70 6.22
N VAL A 325 -3.60 14.85 6.38
CA VAL A 325 -2.91 16.13 6.24
C VAL A 325 -1.66 15.97 5.39
N THR A 326 -1.41 16.93 4.50
CA THR A 326 -0.21 17.02 3.65
C THR A 326 0.03 18.49 3.28
N PRO A 327 1.29 18.92 3.14
CA PRO A 327 1.60 20.26 2.62
C PRO A 327 1.37 20.42 1.11
N THR A 328 1.07 19.33 0.39
CA THR A 328 0.93 19.33 -1.07
C THR A 328 -0.51 19.05 -1.49
N SER A 329 -0.83 17.82 -1.92
CA SER A 329 -2.14 17.46 -2.45
C SER A 329 -2.69 16.15 -1.88
N ILE A 330 -4.01 16.09 -1.75
CA ILE A 330 -4.78 14.88 -1.48
C ILE A 330 -5.63 14.59 -2.72
N HIS A 331 -5.59 13.35 -3.20
CA HIS A 331 -6.41 12.87 -4.31
C HIS A 331 -7.26 11.69 -3.83
N LEU A 332 -8.57 11.74 -4.10
CA LEU A 332 -9.54 10.71 -3.76
C LEU A 332 -10.21 10.25 -5.06
N PHE A 333 -10.04 8.98 -5.41
CA PHE A 333 -10.65 8.38 -6.60
C PHE A 333 -11.31 7.07 -6.22
N SER A 334 -12.55 6.89 -6.67
CA SER A 334 -13.31 5.66 -6.56
C SER A 334 -13.72 5.23 -7.96
N GLY A 335 -13.55 3.95 -8.28
CA GLY A 335 -13.98 3.40 -9.58
C GLY A 335 -15.51 3.31 -9.73
N GLN A 336 -16.25 3.51 -8.64
CA GLN A 336 -17.71 3.56 -8.57
C GLN A 336 -18.10 4.81 -7.75
N ASP A 337 -18.63 4.63 -6.53
CA ASP A 337 -19.17 5.72 -5.72
C ASP A 337 -18.16 6.27 -4.69
N THR A 338 -18.27 7.55 -4.38
CA THR A 338 -17.67 8.18 -3.19
C THR A 338 -18.77 8.79 -2.35
N SER A 339 -19.00 8.26 -1.15
CA SER A 339 -20.00 8.79 -0.20
C SER A 339 -19.34 9.48 0.98
N LEU A 340 -19.77 10.71 1.29
CA LEU A 340 -19.41 11.43 2.50
C LEU A 340 -20.65 11.58 3.37
N SER A 341 -20.64 10.98 4.56
CA SER A 341 -21.75 11.02 5.51
C SER A 341 -21.27 11.57 6.85
N ALA A 342 -22.02 12.51 7.41
CA ALA A 342 -21.79 13.04 8.74
C ALA A 342 -23.14 13.15 9.48
N GLN A 343 -23.19 12.73 10.74
CA GLN A 343 -24.36 12.97 11.59
C GLN A 343 -24.45 14.44 12.02
N GLY A 344 -23.32 15.14 12.07
CA GLY A 344 -23.22 16.58 12.27
C GLY A 344 -23.05 17.32 10.94
N ASP A 345 -22.29 18.41 10.97
CA ASP A 345 -22.06 19.26 9.80
C ASP A 345 -20.94 18.74 8.88
N VAL A 346 -21.10 18.99 7.58
CA VAL A 346 -20.03 18.87 6.59
C VAL A 346 -19.54 20.26 6.21
N HIS A 347 -18.26 20.54 6.45
CA HIS A 347 -17.61 21.80 6.06
C HIS A 347 -16.66 21.57 4.90
N SER A 348 -16.78 22.39 3.85
CA SER A 348 -15.86 22.42 2.71
C SER A 348 -15.34 23.83 2.53
N THR A 349 -14.04 24.03 2.72
CA THR A 349 -13.41 25.35 2.69
C THR A 349 -12.23 25.34 1.72
N SER A 350 -12.19 26.33 0.83
CA SER A 350 -11.09 26.54 -0.12
C SER A 350 -10.62 27.99 -0.05
N ALA A 351 -9.31 28.21 0.03
CA ALA A 351 -8.76 29.57 0.01
C ALA A 351 -8.89 30.25 -1.37
N HIS A 352 -8.97 29.46 -2.45
CA HIS A 352 -9.03 29.96 -3.82
C HIS A 352 -10.38 29.62 -4.46
N SER A 353 -10.52 28.40 -4.98
CA SER A 353 -11.70 28.01 -5.75
C SER A 353 -12.29 26.71 -5.23
N PHE A 354 -13.63 26.67 -5.15
CA PHE A 354 -14.41 25.45 -4.98
C PHE A 354 -15.14 25.17 -6.28
N SER A 355 -14.94 23.98 -6.85
CA SER A 355 -15.56 23.56 -8.11
C SER A 355 -16.17 22.17 -7.94
N ALA A 356 -17.40 22.01 -8.42
CA ALA A 356 -18.09 20.73 -8.49
C ALA A 356 -18.55 20.51 -9.93
N VAL A 357 -18.13 19.40 -10.53
CA VAL A 357 -18.43 19.05 -11.92
C VAL A 357 -18.98 17.62 -11.93
N SER A 358 -20.16 17.43 -12.49
CA SER A 358 -20.85 16.14 -12.56
C SER A 358 -21.06 15.75 -14.03
N GLY A 359 -20.86 14.48 -14.37
CA GLY A 359 -21.11 13.97 -15.72
C GLY A 359 -22.59 13.84 -16.08
N GLN A 360 -23.46 13.86 -15.08
CA GLN A 360 -24.92 13.81 -15.23
C GLN A 360 -25.56 14.93 -14.39
N THR A 361 -26.06 14.59 -13.20
CA THR A 361 -26.85 15.50 -12.37
C THR A 361 -26.05 16.00 -11.17
N THR A 362 -26.08 17.32 -10.95
CA THR A 362 -25.75 17.92 -9.64
C THR A 362 -27.05 18.23 -8.92
N SER A 363 -27.33 17.56 -7.80
CA SER A 363 -28.53 17.78 -7.00
C SER A 363 -28.17 18.40 -5.64
N LEU A 364 -28.81 19.51 -5.29
CA LEU A 364 -28.66 20.18 -4.00
C LEU A 364 -30.01 20.15 -3.29
N TYR A 365 -30.05 19.52 -2.12
CA TYR A 365 -31.27 19.33 -1.34
C TYR A 365 -31.03 19.58 0.14
N THR A 366 -31.98 20.25 0.79
CA THR A 366 -32.01 20.46 2.24
C THR A 366 -33.41 20.09 2.75
N HIS A 367 -33.50 19.24 3.78
CA HIS A 367 -34.80 18.78 4.31
C HIS A 367 -35.52 19.85 5.14
N SER A 368 -34.89 20.36 6.20
CA SER A 368 -35.51 21.31 7.14
C SER A 368 -34.99 22.74 7.01
N GLY A 369 -33.78 22.92 6.47
CA GLY A 369 -33.16 24.23 6.25
C GLY A 369 -33.48 24.84 4.89
N GLY A 370 -32.55 25.65 4.39
CA GLY A 370 -32.63 26.22 3.04
C GLY A 370 -31.25 26.38 2.42
N ILE A 371 -31.23 26.67 1.12
CA ILE A 371 -30.01 26.90 0.35
C ILE A 371 -29.68 28.39 0.35
N LYS A 372 -28.42 28.74 0.64
CA LYS A 372 -27.89 30.10 0.54
C LYS A 372 -26.74 30.13 -0.47
N ALA A 373 -26.92 30.83 -1.59
CA ALA A 373 -25.88 31.07 -2.59
C ALA A 373 -25.57 32.57 -2.62
N ILE A 374 -24.43 32.96 -2.05
CA ILE A 374 -24.07 34.37 -1.82
C ILE A 374 -22.68 34.64 -2.36
N THR A 375 -22.54 35.71 -3.15
CA THR A 375 -21.25 36.25 -3.60
C THR A 375 -21.02 37.60 -2.92
N ALA A 376 -19.90 37.76 -2.21
CA ALA A 376 -19.65 39.00 -1.45
C ALA A 376 -19.26 40.17 -2.34
N ASN A 377 -18.44 39.92 -3.38
CA ASN A 377 -17.86 40.98 -4.22
C ASN A 377 -18.22 40.84 -5.71
N ALA A 378 -18.38 39.61 -6.22
CA ALA A 378 -18.57 39.31 -7.63
C ALA A 378 -20.03 38.90 -7.93
N GLY A 379 -20.34 38.67 -9.21
CA GLY A 379 -21.68 38.27 -9.64
C GLY A 379 -22.02 36.80 -9.32
N LEU A 380 -23.31 36.52 -9.17
CA LEU A 380 -23.89 35.18 -9.16
C LEU A 380 -24.52 34.90 -10.53
N SER A 381 -24.18 33.78 -11.18
CA SER A 381 -24.75 33.40 -12.47
C SER A 381 -25.39 32.01 -12.41
N LEU A 382 -26.63 31.90 -12.88
CA LEU A 382 -27.37 30.65 -13.05
C LEU A 382 -27.81 30.54 -14.51
N ARG A 383 -27.54 29.41 -15.18
CA ARG A 383 -27.77 29.24 -16.62
C ARG A 383 -28.18 27.80 -16.93
N ALA A 384 -29.23 27.65 -17.74
CA ALA A 384 -29.54 26.43 -18.48
C ALA A 384 -29.30 26.70 -19.97
N HIS A 385 -28.28 26.06 -20.55
CA HIS A 385 -27.80 26.38 -21.91
C HIS A 385 -28.67 25.78 -23.02
N THR A 386 -29.13 24.55 -22.81
CA THR A 386 -29.86 23.77 -23.82
C THR A 386 -31.28 23.42 -23.40
N ASP A 387 -31.67 23.74 -22.16
CA ASP A 387 -32.96 23.33 -21.58
C ASP A 387 -33.56 24.47 -20.73
N ALA A 388 -34.75 24.23 -20.18
CA ALA A 388 -35.49 25.19 -19.38
C ALA A 388 -34.81 25.50 -18.04
N GLN A 389 -34.88 26.78 -17.65
CA GLN A 389 -34.56 27.22 -16.29
C GLN A 389 -35.86 27.54 -15.56
N GLN A 390 -36.09 26.89 -14.41
CA GLN A 390 -37.30 27.04 -13.61
C GLN A 390 -36.95 27.53 -12.19
N ILE A 391 -37.75 28.48 -11.69
CA ILE A 391 -37.62 29.06 -10.34
C ILE A 391 -39.03 29.14 -9.75
N TRP A 392 -39.26 28.42 -8.64
CA TRP A 392 -40.56 28.37 -7.98
C TRP A 392 -40.44 28.71 -6.49
N SER A 393 -41.51 29.30 -5.95
CA SER A 393 -41.72 29.53 -4.53
C SER A 393 -43.20 29.29 -4.24
N GLU A 394 -43.51 28.56 -3.17
CA GLU A 394 -44.91 28.43 -2.69
C GLU A 394 -45.41 29.74 -2.10
N LYS A 395 -44.50 30.52 -1.51
CA LYS A 395 -44.76 31.85 -0.96
C LYS A 395 -44.29 32.90 -1.96
N ASP A 396 -43.81 34.02 -1.44
CA ASP A 396 -43.37 35.12 -2.27
C ASP A 396 -42.10 34.75 -3.06
N LEU A 397 -42.03 35.27 -4.29
CA LEU A 397 -40.81 35.31 -5.10
C LEU A 397 -40.45 36.78 -5.32
N THR A 398 -39.32 37.21 -4.74
CA THR A 398 -38.84 38.59 -4.84
C THR A 398 -37.62 38.66 -5.78
N VAL A 399 -37.72 39.51 -6.80
CA VAL A 399 -36.60 39.86 -7.69
C VAL A 399 -36.32 41.35 -7.52
N GLN A 400 -35.14 41.69 -7.03
CA GLN A 400 -34.78 43.08 -6.70
C GLN A 400 -33.36 43.41 -7.15
N SER A 401 -33.22 44.56 -7.82
CA SER A 401 -31.96 45.30 -7.92
C SER A 401 -32.09 46.54 -7.04
N THR A 402 -31.17 46.73 -6.09
CA THR A 402 -31.25 47.81 -5.10
C THR A 402 -30.68 49.14 -5.59
N THR A 403 -29.85 49.10 -6.64
CA THR A 403 -29.05 50.26 -7.06
C THR A 403 -29.20 50.56 -8.55
N ASP A 404 -29.42 49.55 -9.39
CA ASP A 404 -29.38 49.70 -10.83
C ASP A 404 -30.67 49.13 -11.47
N GLU A 405 -30.57 48.12 -12.33
CA GLU A 405 -31.69 47.70 -13.19
C GLU A 405 -32.11 46.23 -13.00
N ILE A 406 -33.38 45.94 -13.28
CA ILE A 406 -33.88 44.58 -13.57
C ILE A 406 -34.17 44.49 -15.07
N ARG A 407 -33.41 43.66 -15.79
CA ARG A 407 -33.63 43.39 -17.23
C ARG A 407 -34.28 42.02 -17.43
N ILE A 408 -35.46 42.01 -18.04
CA ILE A 408 -36.15 40.79 -18.48
C ILE A 408 -36.24 40.83 -20.00
N GLN A 409 -35.60 39.88 -20.66
CA GLN A 409 -35.51 39.82 -22.12
C GLN A 409 -35.85 38.41 -22.60
N ALA A 410 -36.59 38.32 -23.70
CA ALA A 410 -36.88 37.07 -24.39
C ALA A 410 -36.89 37.33 -25.90
N SER A 411 -36.45 36.36 -26.70
CA SER A 411 -36.48 36.45 -28.17
C SER A 411 -37.89 36.25 -28.73
N LYS A 412 -38.75 35.53 -28.01
CA LYS A 412 -40.10 35.16 -28.46
C LYS A 412 -41.19 35.95 -27.75
N SER A 413 -41.35 35.75 -26.44
CA SER A 413 -42.43 36.36 -25.67
C SER A 413 -42.06 36.51 -24.18
N ILE A 414 -42.57 37.57 -23.56
CA ILE A 414 -42.61 37.76 -22.10
C ILE A 414 -44.06 37.80 -21.66
N THR A 415 -44.44 36.96 -20.70
CA THR A 415 -45.79 36.91 -20.14
C THR A 415 -45.75 37.09 -18.63
N LEU A 416 -46.46 38.10 -18.13
CA LEU A 416 -46.64 38.36 -16.70
C LEU A 416 -48.10 38.11 -16.36
N THR A 417 -48.39 37.17 -15.46
CA THR A 417 -49.77 36.77 -15.13
C THR A 417 -49.99 36.83 -13.62
N ALA A 418 -51.13 37.38 -13.20
CA ALA A 418 -51.60 37.38 -11.82
C ALA A 418 -53.12 37.22 -11.79
N GLY A 419 -53.61 36.08 -11.30
CA GLY A 419 -55.03 35.74 -11.34
C GLY A 419 -55.57 35.73 -12.77
N GLN A 420 -56.60 36.54 -13.05
CA GLN A 420 -57.20 36.71 -14.39
C GLN A 420 -56.61 37.89 -15.19
N SER A 421 -55.58 38.56 -14.67
CA SER A 421 -54.92 39.68 -15.33
C SER A 421 -53.59 39.26 -15.93
N GLN A 422 -53.26 39.80 -17.11
CA GLN A 422 -52.05 39.44 -17.86
C GLN A 422 -51.47 40.61 -18.65
N ILE A 423 -50.14 40.65 -18.77
CA ILE A 423 -49.39 41.49 -19.70
C ILE A 423 -48.55 40.56 -20.59
N VAL A 424 -48.73 40.65 -21.91
CA VAL A 424 -47.96 39.87 -22.89
C VAL A 424 -47.19 40.82 -23.81
N ILE A 425 -45.88 40.59 -23.94
CA ILE A 425 -45.00 41.26 -24.89
C ILE A 425 -44.55 40.21 -25.89
N GLU A 426 -45.00 40.30 -27.15
CA GLU A 426 -44.71 39.31 -28.19
C GLU A 426 -44.58 39.97 -29.56
N GLY A 427 -43.47 39.69 -30.25
CA GLY A 427 -43.12 40.34 -31.51
C GLY A 427 -43.03 41.87 -31.35
N GLY A 428 -43.88 42.61 -32.08
CA GLY A 428 -43.99 44.08 -31.96
C GLY A 428 -45.14 44.57 -31.06
N ASN A 429 -45.87 43.66 -30.40
CA ASN A 429 -47.11 43.96 -29.70
C ASN A 429 -46.94 43.92 -28.18
N ILE A 430 -47.71 44.77 -27.48
CA ILE A 430 -47.92 44.71 -26.04
C ILE A 430 -49.43 44.56 -25.80
N THR A 431 -49.85 43.48 -25.15
CA THR A 431 -51.27 43.17 -24.87
C THR A 431 -51.52 43.22 -23.37
N PHE A 432 -52.51 44.01 -22.96
CA PHE A 432 -53.02 44.06 -21.58
C PHE A 432 -54.38 43.35 -21.53
N THR A 433 -54.54 42.36 -20.66
CA THR A 433 -55.81 41.65 -20.45
C THR A 433 -56.19 41.74 -18.99
N CYS A 434 -57.38 42.27 -18.69
CA CYS A 434 -57.96 42.23 -17.35
C CYS A 434 -59.50 42.29 -17.44
N PRO A 435 -60.25 41.41 -16.73
CA PRO A 435 -61.70 41.47 -16.71
C PRO A 435 -62.24 42.62 -15.84
N GLY A 436 -61.41 43.14 -14.94
CA GLY A 436 -61.72 44.31 -14.11
C GLY A 436 -61.31 45.63 -14.77
N THR A 437 -61.11 46.64 -13.94
CA THR A 437 -60.73 48.00 -14.39
C THR A 437 -59.24 48.08 -14.73
N TRP A 438 -58.90 48.53 -15.94
CA TRP A 438 -57.55 48.98 -16.27
C TRP A 438 -57.39 50.45 -15.86
N THR A 439 -56.54 50.73 -14.86
CA THR A 439 -56.31 52.08 -14.33
C THR A 439 -54.90 52.55 -14.68
N VAL A 440 -54.78 53.68 -15.37
CA VAL A 440 -53.50 54.33 -15.68
C VAL A 440 -53.47 55.70 -14.99
N LYS A 441 -52.49 55.96 -14.13
CA LYS A 441 -52.36 57.23 -13.38
C LYS A 441 -51.12 58.00 -13.85
N GLY A 442 -51.32 59.19 -14.43
CA GLY A 442 -50.24 60.08 -14.86
C GLY A 442 -50.72 61.51 -15.12
N ALA A 443 -49.79 62.48 -15.16
CA ALA A 443 -50.11 63.89 -15.42
C ALA A 443 -50.43 64.20 -16.90
N GLY A 444 -50.13 63.28 -17.84
CA GLY A 444 -50.45 63.38 -19.26
C GLY A 444 -50.24 62.04 -19.97
N HIS A 445 -50.97 61.80 -21.08
CA HIS A 445 -50.90 60.57 -21.87
C HIS A 445 -50.59 60.91 -23.33
N ASN A 446 -49.31 60.98 -23.67
CA ASN A 446 -48.87 61.36 -25.01
C ASN A 446 -48.56 60.10 -25.83
N TRP A 447 -49.39 59.80 -26.84
CA TRP A 447 -49.26 58.62 -27.69
C TRP A 447 -48.64 59.02 -29.03
N SER A 448 -47.30 59.11 -29.09
CA SER A 448 -46.55 59.36 -30.32
C SER A 448 -46.49 58.13 -31.23
N GLY A 449 -45.99 58.28 -32.46
CA GLY A 449 -45.82 57.18 -33.41
C GLY A 449 -44.92 56.05 -32.88
N GLY A 450 -45.16 54.83 -33.36
CA GLY A 450 -44.45 53.63 -32.89
C GLY A 450 -42.94 53.66 -33.15
N GLY A 451 -42.16 53.24 -32.16
CA GLY A 451 -40.74 52.95 -32.30
C GLY A 451 -40.49 51.45 -32.42
N SER A 452 -39.34 51.05 -32.98
CA SER A 452 -38.92 49.65 -33.00
C SER A 452 -37.45 49.51 -32.62
N ARG A 453 -37.14 48.46 -31.83
CA ARG A 453 -35.77 48.05 -31.49
C ARG A 453 -35.79 46.57 -31.13
N ALA A 454 -35.01 45.75 -31.84
CA ALA A 454 -34.94 44.31 -31.58
C ALA A 454 -34.21 44.02 -30.25
N ALA A 455 -34.62 42.98 -29.54
CA ALA A 455 -33.88 42.46 -28.39
C ALA A 455 -32.54 41.88 -28.86
N GLN A 456 -31.43 42.41 -28.35
CA GLN A 456 -30.10 41.83 -28.56
C GLN A 456 -29.80 40.88 -27.40
N LEU A 457 -29.77 39.58 -27.70
CA LEU A 457 -29.42 38.52 -26.75
C LEU A 457 -28.05 37.96 -27.13
N THR A 458 -27.16 37.80 -26.15
CA THR A 458 -25.90 37.06 -26.34
C THR A 458 -26.22 35.57 -26.43
N SER A 459 -25.69 34.87 -27.44
CA SER A 459 -25.81 33.42 -27.52
C SER A 459 -25.11 32.75 -26.33
N LEU A 460 -25.78 31.78 -25.71
CA LEU A 460 -25.13 30.92 -24.74
C LEU A 460 -24.19 29.95 -25.48
N PRO A 461 -23.00 29.65 -24.93
CA PRO A 461 -22.13 28.59 -25.46
C PRO A 461 -22.89 27.26 -25.59
N ASP A 462 -22.73 26.56 -26.72
CA ASP A 462 -23.42 25.30 -27.06
C ASP A 462 -22.49 24.07 -27.06
N GLY A 463 -21.21 24.28 -26.73
CA GLY A 463 -20.21 23.22 -26.61
C GLY A 463 -20.47 22.30 -25.42
N GLY A 464 -21.42 21.37 -25.55
CA GLY A 464 -21.56 20.26 -24.62
C GLY A 464 -20.27 19.44 -24.55
N VAL A 465 -19.84 19.08 -23.34
CA VAL A 465 -18.70 18.18 -23.16
C VAL A 465 -19.10 16.80 -23.67
N GLN A 466 -18.62 16.43 -24.86
CA GLN A 466 -18.60 15.03 -25.27
C GLN A 466 -17.45 14.36 -24.53
N LEU A 467 -17.77 13.62 -23.47
CA LEU A 467 -16.81 12.68 -22.88
C LEU A 467 -16.45 11.69 -23.98
N ALA A 468 -15.23 11.83 -24.53
CA ALA A 468 -14.77 10.95 -25.60
C ALA A 468 -14.83 9.50 -25.09
N PRO A 469 -15.47 8.59 -25.82
CA PRO A 469 -15.55 7.20 -25.38
C PRO A 469 -14.14 6.59 -25.29
N GLY A 470 -13.93 5.70 -24.32
CA GLY A 470 -12.68 4.97 -24.14
C GLY A 470 -12.37 4.02 -25.30
N THR A 471 -11.10 3.61 -25.37
CA THR A 471 -10.61 2.62 -26.35
C THR A 471 -9.97 1.45 -25.61
N ILE A 472 -10.37 0.22 -25.94
CA ILE A 472 -9.70 -1.00 -25.44
C ILE A 472 -8.76 -1.50 -26.53
N ARG A 473 -7.48 -1.71 -26.17
CA ARG A 473 -6.50 -2.36 -27.04
C ARG A 473 -6.44 -3.84 -26.72
N ILE A 474 -6.59 -4.66 -27.75
CA ILE A 474 -6.52 -6.12 -27.67
C ILE A 474 -5.23 -6.52 -28.37
N GLN A 475 -4.42 -7.35 -27.72
CA GLN A 475 -3.22 -7.94 -28.32
C GLN A 475 -3.22 -9.43 -28.03
N HIS A 476 -3.00 -10.24 -29.06
CA HIS A 476 -2.85 -11.68 -28.95
C HIS A 476 -1.69 -12.13 -29.83
N ARG A 477 -0.77 -12.89 -29.24
CA ARG A 477 0.44 -13.39 -29.88
C ARG A 477 0.61 -14.86 -29.56
N TYR A 478 1.35 -15.57 -30.40
CA TYR A 478 1.79 -16.93 -30.10
C TYR A 478 2.85 -16.93 -28.98
N HIS A 479 3.20 -18.11 -28.49
CA HIS A 479 4.25 -18.29 -27.47
C HIS A 479 5.63 -17.85 -27.96
N ASP A 480 5.82 -17.70 -29.27
CA ASP A 480 7.04 -17.24 -29.92
C ASP A 480 7.02 -15.75 -30.32
N ASP A 481 6.11 -14.97 -29.74
CA ASP A 481 5.85 -13.55 -30.03
C ASP A 481 5.37 -13.25 -31.46
N GLU A 482 5.14 -14.27 -32.30
CA GLU A 482 4.53 -14.09 -33.62
C GLU A 482 3.08 -13.59 -33.50
N ALA A 483 2.74 -12.64 -34.37
CA ALA A 483 1.43 -12.01 -34.40
C ALA A 483 0.34 -12.99 -34.85
N LEU A 484 -0.75 -13.08 -34.07
CA LEU A 484 -1.95 -13.86 -34.42
C LEU A 484 -2.87 -13.08 -35.39
N ALA A 485 -2.31 -12.65 -36.51
CA ALA A 485 -3.00 -11.83 -37.50
C ALA A 485 -4.25 -12.52 -38.06
N GLY A 486 -5.35 -11.78 -38.21
CA GLY A 486 -6.60 -12.29 -38.76
C GLY A 486 -7.45 -13.12 -37.79
N THR A 487 -7.02 -13.32 -36.54
CA THR A 487 -7.81 -14.05 -35.54
C THR A 487 -9.08 -13.26 -35.21
N PRO A 488 -10.29 -13.84 -35.38
CA PRO A 488 -11.52 -13.18 -34.98
C PRO A 488 -11.61 -13.13 -33.45
N PHE A 489 -12.20 -12.06 -32.92
CA PHE A 489 -12.51 -11.94 -31.50
C PHE A 489 -13.92 -11.40 -31.28
N GLU A 490 -14.48 -11.76 -30.13
CA GLU A 490 -15.72 -11.22 -29.58
C GLU A 490 -15.44 -10.61 -28.20
N ALA A 491 -15.80 -9.34 -28.03
CA ALA A 491 -15.69 -8.57 -26.80
C ALA A 491 -17.10 -8.38 -26.22
N VAL A 492 -17.38 -8.97 -25.06
CA VAL A 492 -18.60 -8.72 -24.30
C VAL A 492 -18.29 -7.67 -23.24
N LEU A 493 -18.90 -6.49 -23.37
CA LEU A 493 -18.72 -5.38 -22.44
C LEU A 493 -19.58 -5.57 -21.18
N SER A 494 -19.22 -4.89 -20.09
CA SER A 494 -19.92 -4.96 -18.80
C SER A 494 -21.37 -4.48 -18.84
N ASP A 495 -21.76 -3.72 -19.86
CA ASP A 495 -23.14 -3.32 -20.14
C ASP A 495 -23.95 -4.36 -20.94
N GLY A 496 -23.34 -5.51 -21.26
CA GLY A 496 -23.93 -6.58 -22.05
C GLY A 496 -23.83 -6.39 -23.56
N SER A 497 -23.29 -5.26 -24.05
CA SER A 497 -23.08 -5.04 -25.48
C SER A 497 -21.94 -5.90 -26.01
N ILE A 498 -22.09 -6.38 -27.25
CA ILE A 498 -21.13 -7.29 -27.89
C ILE A 498 -20.52 -6.60 -29.09
N LYS A 499 -19.19 -6.52 -29.12
CA LYS A 499 -18.42 -6.03 -30.27
C LYS A 499 -17.55 -7.14 -30.83
N ARG A 500 -17.48 -7.25 -32.16
CA ARG A 500 -16.70 -8.27 -32.87
C ARG A 500 -15.70 -7.62 -33.79
N GLY A 501 -14.54 -8.27 -33.98
CA GLY A 501 -13.51 -7.80 -34.88
C GLY A 501 -12.49 -8.88 -35.22
N THR A 502 -11.46 -8.50 -35.96
CA THR A 502 -10.32 -9.36 -36.31
C THR A 502 -9.03 -8.64 -35.97
N LEU A 503 -8.03 -9.37 -35.50
CA LEU A 503 -6.70 -8.82 -35.25
C LEU A 503 -6.01 -8.41 -36.56
N ASN A 504 -5.31 -7.29 -36.53
CA ASN A 504 -4.52 -6.76 -37.64
C ASN A 504 -3.23 -7.58 -37.88
N GLY A 505 -2.40 -7.16 -38.82
CA GLY A 505 -1.12 -7.82 -39.15
C GLY A 505 -0.11 -7.94 -37.99
N THR A 506 -0.26 -7.16 -36.92
CA THR A 506 0.59 -7.21 -35.71
C THR A 506 -0.06 -7.99 -34.56
N GLY A 507 -1.22 -8.61 -34.77
CA GLY A 507 -1.93 -9.36 -33.73
C GLY A 507 -2.70 -8.45 -32.78
N GLU A 508 -3.04 -7.24 -33.23
CA GLU A 508 -3.67 -6.18 -32.42
C GLU A 508 -5.04 -5.77 -32.96
N ALA A 509 -5.93 -5.31 -32.08
CA ALA A 509 -7.15 -4.63 -32.47
C ALA A 509 -7.48 -3.51 -31.49
N GLU A 510 -8.09 -2.44 -32.00
CA GLU A 510 -8.65 -1.36 -31.19
C GLU A 510 -10.17 -1.42 -31.20
N LEU A 511 -10.74 -1.44 -30.00
CA LEU A 511 -12.17 -1.34 -29.76
C LEU A 511 -12.50 0.09 -29.32
N ALA A 512 -12.83 0.94 -30.29
CA ALA A 512 -13.25 2.32 -30.04
C ALA A 512 -14.73 2.38 -29.58
N GLY A 513 -15.12 3.51 -28.99
CA GLY A 513 -16.53 3.73 -28.63
C GLY A 513 -16.98 2.90 -27.43
N VAL A 514 -16.09 2.66 -26.46
CA VAL A 514 -16.39 1.90 -25.24
C VAL A 514 -16.71 2.89 -24.11
N PRO A 515 -17.76 2.69 -23.29
CA PRO A 515 -17.99 3.54 -22.14
C PRO A 515 -16.75 3.60 -21.23
N ILE A 516 -16.42 4.79 -20.72
CA ILE A 516 -15.27 4.96 -19.83
C ILE A 516 -15.44 4.04 -18.61
N GLY A 517 -14.45 3.19 -18.33
CA GLY A 517 -14.47 2.24 -17.22
C GLY A 517 -15.17 0.90 -17.50
N ALA A 518 -15.70 0.67 -18.71
CA ALA A 518 -16.29 -0.63 -19.04
C ALA A 518 -15.24 -1.75 -19.06
N ILE A 519 -15.59 -2.89 -18.46
CA ILE A 519 -14.77 -4.10 -18.48
C ILE A 519 -15.21 -4.93 -19.69
N ALA A 520 -14.26 -5.47 -20.45
CA ALA A 520 -14.54 -6.34 -21.60
C ALA A 520 -14.02 -7.76 -21.35
N SER A 521 -14.86 -8.77 -21.54
CA SER A 521 -14.44 -10.16 -21.65
C SER A 521 -14.16 -10.47 -23.13
N ILE A 522 -12.92 -10.78 -23.47
CA ILE A 522 -12.50 -11.08 -24.85
C ILE A 522 -12.44 -12.58 -25.07
N ARG A 523 -13.13 -13.07 -26.09
CA ARG A 523 -13.07 -14.45 -26.58
C ARG A 523 -12.47 -14.46 -27.97
N PHE A 524 -11.35 -15.15 -28.15
CA PHE A 524 -10.76 -15.36 -29.46
C PHE A 524 -11.39 -16.59 -30.14
N GLY A 525 -11.73 -16.46 -31.41
CA GLY A 525 -12.20 -17.56 -32.24
C GLY A 525 -11.06 -18.44 -32.73
N GLN A 526 -11.36 -19.29 -33.73
CA GLN A 526 -10.39 -20.22 -34.29
C GLN A 526 -9.17 -19.48 -34.87
N MET A 527 -7.97 -19.89 -34.45
CA MET A 527 -6.72 -19.32 -34.94
C MET A 527 -6.55 -19.63 -36.44
N PRO A 528 -6.17 -18.65 -37.27
CA PRO A 528 -5.89 -18.88 -38.68
C PRO A 528 -4.53 -19.57 -38.83
N GLY A 529 -4.53 -20.80 -39.34
CA GLY A 529 -3.32 -21.56 -39.71
C GLY A 529 -3.07 -22.81 -38.85
N ALA A 530 -2.19 -23.68 -39.33
CA ALA A 530 -1.74 -24.85 -38.59
C ALA A 530 -0.65 -24.44 -37.59
N TYR A 531 -0.94 -24.56 -36.29
CA TYR A 531 0.06 -24.33 -35.24
C TYR A 531 1.11 -25.45 -35.26
N THR A 532 2.37 -25.07 -35.43
CA THR A 532 3.50 -25.98 -35.27
C THR A 532 4.32 -25.50 -34.07
N PRO A 533 4.47 -26.28 -32.98
CA PRO A 533 5.27 -25.88 -31.84
C PRO A 533 6.72 -25.59 -32.27
N LYS A 534 7.19 -24.36 -32.09
CA LYS A 534 8.61 -24.02 -32.18
C LYS A 534 9.21 -24.07 -30.77
N ASP A 535 10.15 -24.98 -30.55
CA ASP A 535 10.89 -25.05 -29.27
C ASP A 535 11.90 -23.90 -29.24
N GLN A 536 11.69 -22.96 -28.31
CA GLN A 536 12.55 -21.77 -28.15
C GLN A 536 13.72 -21.98 -27.19
N ARG A 537 13.93 -23.20 -26.68
CA ARG A 537 15.11 -23.48 -25.86
C ARG A 537 16.35 -23.43 -26.74
N ALA A 538 17.18 -22.40 -26.53
CA ALA A 538 18.55 -22.41 -26.99
C ALA A 538 19.23 -23.65 -26.42
N MET A 539 19.60 -24.60 -27.28
CA MET A 539 20.46 -25.73 -26.96
C MET A 539 21.88 -25.31 -27.34
N PRO A 540 22.69 -24.73 -26.43
CA PRO A 540 23.97 -24.10 -26.80
C PRO A 540 24.96 -25.10 -27.40
N ALA A 541 24.72 -26.40 -27.23
CA ALA A 541 25.57 -27.49 -27.69
C ALA A 541 25.00 -28.26 -28.90
N HIS A 542 23.84 -27.90 -29.47
CA HIS A 542 23.30 -28.62 -30.61
C HIS A 542 23.94 -28.15 -31.92
N LYS A 543 24.82 -28.99 -32.48
CA LYS A 543 25.37 -28.84 -33.83
C LYS A 543 24.62 -29.80 -34.77
N PRO A 544 23.79 -29.32 -35.72
CA PRO A 544 22.92 -30.16 -36.54
C PRO A 544 23.66 -31.03 -37.57
N SER A 545 24.96 -30.78 -37.76
CA SER A 545 25.85 -31.63 -38.57
C SER A 545 27.22 -31.68 -37.88
N PRO A 546 27.40 -32.53 -36.86
CA PRO A 546 28.65 -32.63 -36.14
C PRO A 546 29.73 -33.20 -37.07
N THR A 547 30.92 -32.60 -37.04
CA THR A 547 32.10 -33.15 -37.70
C THR A 547 32.61 -34.35 -36.92
N SER A 548 33.43 -35.21 -37.52
CA SER A 548 34.00 -36.38 -36.84
C SER A 548 34.70 -36.00 -35.52
N SER A 549 35.42 -34.87 -35.51
CA SER A 549 36.05 -34.34 -34.31
C SER A 549 35.08 -33.88 -33.22
N ASP A 550 33.88 -33.42 -33.58
CA ASP A 550 32.85 -33.07 -32.59
C ASP A 550 32.27 -34.34 -31.94
N ILE A 551 32.17 -35.44 -32.69
CA ILE A 551 31.73 -36.74 -32.19
C ILE A 551 32.79 -37.35 -31.27
N ASP A 552 34.06 -37.29 -31.66
CA ASP A 552 35.18 -37.80 -30.86
C ASP A 552 35.31 -37.06 -29.53
N ALA A 553 35.16 -35.72 -29.53
CA ALA A 553 35.18 -34.92 -28.31
C ALA A 553 33.99 -35.20 -27.38
N LEU A 554 32.83 -35.58 -27.94
CA LEU A 554 31.67 -36.03 -27.17
C LEU A 554 31.90 -37.43 -26.58
N LEU A 555 32.49 -38.35 -27.34
CA LEU A 555 32.89 -39.67 -26.86
C LEU A 555 33.87 -39.53 -25.69
N ASP A 556 34.97 -38.80 -25.86
CA ASP A 556 35.97 -38.57 -24.80
C ASP A 556 35.36 -37.97 -23.52
N LYS A 557 34.43 -37.02 -23.68
CA LYS A 557 33.75 -36.37 -22.56
C LYS A 557 32.88 -37.33 -21.74
N TYR A 558 32.31 -38.37 -22.35
CA TYR A 558 31.39 -39.30 -21.69
C TYR A 558 31.96 -40.71 -21.44
N THR A 559 33.07 -41.08 -22.10
CA THR A 559 33.77 -42.36 -21.89
C THR A 559 35.09 -42.20 -21.14
N GLY A 560 35.56 -40.98 -20.90
CA GLY A 560 36.73 -40.71 -20.06
C GLY A 560 38.06 -41.08 -20.70
N GLY A 561 38.17 -41.02 -22.03
CA GLY A 561 39.43 -41.23 -22.75
C GLY A 561 39.95 -42.68 -22.73
N GLN A 562 39.06 -43.67 -22.78
CA GLN A 562 39.44 -45.06 -23.09
C GLN A 562 38.78 -45.52 -24.39
N ALA A 563 39.53 -45.39 -25.48
CA ALA A 563 39.37 -46.16 -26.71
C ALA A 563 40.73 -46.76 -27.07
#